data_AF-A0A0B5FUB4-F1
#
_entry.id   AF-A0A0B5FUB4-F1
#
_cell.length_a   1.000
_cell.length_b   1.000
_cell.length_c   1.000
_cell.angle_alpha   90.00
_cell.angle_beta   90.00
_cell.angle_gamma   90.00
#
_symmetry.space_group_name_H-M   'P 1'
#
loop_
_entity.id
_entity.type
_entity.pdbx_description
1 polymer ?
#
loop_
_entity_poly.entity_id
_entity_poly.type
_entity_poly.pdbx_seq_one_letter_code
_entity_poly.pdbx_strand_id
1 'polypeptide(L)' 'MGLTKQSMADFVEARMAAVPAHQSNDGGAVAAYRRKVLEALCQGIIDEIQANAVVETTGGAPDGEHTGKVY' A
#
# COMPACT_ATOMS: atom_id res chain seq x y z
N MET A 1 5.46 11.27 10.81
CA MET A 1 5.23 12.27 9.74
C MET A 1 3.74 12.40 9.57
N GLY A 2 3.19 13.59 9.30
CA GLY A 2 1.75 13.71 9.02
C GLY A 2 1.41 13.01 7.71
N LEU A 3 0.29 12.28 7.67
CA LEU A 3 -0.22 11.61 6.48
C LEU A 3 -0.65 12.68 5.46
N THR A 4 0.23 13.02 4.52
CA THR A 4 -0.04 13.96 3.43
C THR A 4 0.01 13.23 2.09
N LYS A 5 -0.63 13.81 1.07
CA LYS A 5 -0.51 13.29 -0.31
C LYS A 5 0.94 13.19 -0.79
N GLN A 6 1.81 14.10 -0.33
CA GLN A 6 3.21 14.15 -0.73
C GLN A 6 4.00 13.02 -0.04
N SER A 7 3.88 12.89 1.28
CA SER A 7 4.57 11.84 2.03
C SER A 7 4.12 10.43 1.62
N MET A 8 2.83 10.25 1.30
CA MET A 8 2.33 8.98 0.76
C MET A 8 2.91 8.69 -0.63
N ALA A 9 2.97 9.68 -1.51
CA ALA A 9 3.56 9.51 -2.84
C ALA A 9 5.04 9.12 -2.74
N ASP A 10 5.83 9.83 -1.93
CA ASP A 10 7.25 9.55 -1.72
C ASP A 10 7.46 8.14 -1.15
N PHE A 11 6.61 7.71 -0.21
CA PHE A 11 6.69 6.40 0.44
C PHE A 11 6.34 5.23 -0.49
N VAL A 12 5.34 5.43 -1.36
CA VAL A 12 4.94 4.48 -2.39
C VAL A 12 5.97 4.41 -3.52
N GLU A 13 6.48 5.57 -3.96
CA GLU A 13 7.49 5.66 -5.01
C GLU A 13 8.76 4.90 -4.61
N ALA A 14 9.20 5.01 -3.34
CA ALA A 14 10.32 4.24 -2.82
C ALA A 14 10.14 2.72 -2.94
N ARG A 15 8.91 2.20 -2.76
CA ARG A 15 8.61 0.77 -2.91
C ARG A 15 8.50 0.33 -4.35
N MET A 16 7.91 1.16 -5.21
CA MET A 16 7.88 0.89 -6.65
C MET A 16 9.30 0.88 -7.24
N ALA A 17 10.17 1.77 -6.79
CA ALA A 17 11.58 1.82 -7.21
C ALA A 17 12.39 0.58 -6.77
N ALA A 18 11.94 -0.13 -5.74
CA ALA A 18 12.53 -1.40 -5.31
C ALA A 18 12.20 -2.57 -6.27
N VAL A 19 11.21 -2.41 -7.17
CA VAL A 19 10.94 -3.38 -8.23
C VAL A 19 11.92 -3.12 -9.38
N PRO A 20 12.87 -4.05 -9.66
CA PRO A 20 13.85 -3.83 -10.72
C PRO A 20 13.17 -3.70 -12.07
N ALA A 21 13.62 -2.76 -12.89
CA ALA A 21 13.12 -2.60 -14.25
C ALA A 21 13.27 -3.91 -15.03
N HIS A 22 12.21 -4.30 -15.73
CA HIS A 22 12.18 -5.53 -16.50
C HIS A 22 11.71 -5.23 -17.93
N GLN A 23 12.55 -5.58 -18.89
CA GLN A 23 12.22 -5.53 -20.31
C GLN A 23 12.29 -6.95 -20.86
N SER A 24 11.21 -7.38 -21.52
CA SER A 24 11.11 -8.70 -22.14
C SER A 24 10.18 -8.63 -23.34
N ASN A 25 10.42 -9.53 -24.29
CA ASN A 25 9.57 -9.73 -25.46
C ASN A 25 8.52 -10.83 -25.20
N ASP A 26 8.62 -11.51 -24.06
CA ASP A 26 7.66 -12.49 -23.60
C ASP A 26 6.49 -11.81 -22.87
N GLY A 27 5.27 -12.03 -23.37
CA GLY A 27 4.07 -11.40 -22.81
C GLY A 27 3.78 -11.81 -21.37
N GLY A 28 4.12 -13.06 -20.99
CA GLY A 28 3.97 -13.56 -19.62
C GLY A 28 4.88 -12.83 -18.63
N ALA A 29 6.14 -12.64 -19.01
CA ALA A 29 7.14 -11.92 -18.22
C ALA A 29 6.76 -10.43 -18.04
N VAL A 30 6.23 -9.78 -19.07
CA VAL A 30 5.72 -8.40 -18.99
C VAL A 30 4.51 -8.30 -18.07
N ALA A 31 3.57 -9.26 -18.14
CA ALA A 31 2.41 -9.31 -17.25
C ALA A 31 2.82 -9.53 -15.79
N ALA A 32 3.78 -10.42 -15.54
CA ALA A 32 4.33 -10.68 -14.21
C ALA A 32 5.04 -9.44 -13.63
N TYR A 33 5.80 -8.71 -14.45
CA TYR A 33 6.41 -7.45 -14.03
C TYR A 33 5.36 -6.40 -13.64
N ARG A 34 4.33 -6.19 -14.47
CA ARG A 34 3.22 -5.29 -14.15
C ARG A 34 2.53 -5.66 -12.84
N ARG A 35 2.32 -6.95 -12.60
CA ARG A 35 1.74 -7.45 -11.36
C ARG A 35 2.60 -7.12 -10.15
N LYS A 36 3.92 -7.30 -10.23
CA LYS A 36 4.86 -6.96 -9.15
C LYS A 36 4.85 -5.46 -8.82
N VAL A 37 4.78 -4.59 -9.83
CA VAL A 37 4.68 -3.14 -9.62
C VAL A 37 3.38 -2.77 -8.90
N LEU A 38 2.26 -3.38 -9.29
CA LEU A 38 0.96 -3.18 -8.62
C LEU A 38 1.00 -3.67 -7.17
N GLU A 39 1.60 -4.83 -6.91
CA GLU A 39 1.76 -5.36 -5.55
C GLU A 39 2.62 -4.46 -4.66
N ALA A 40 3.71 -3.91 -5.21
CA ALA A 40 4.56 -2.95 -4.49
C ALA A 40 3.82 -1.64 -4.13
N LEU A 41 2.99 -1.14 -5.06
CA LEU A 41 2.10 0.00 -4.81
C LEU A 41 1.12 -0.30 -3.66
N CYS A 42 0.42 -1.43 -3.74
CA CYS A 42 -0.54 -1.83 -2.70
C CYS A 42 0.13 -2.03 -1.34
N GLN A 43 1.31 -2.65 -1.30
CA GLN A 43 2.06 -2.84 -0.07
C GLN A 43 2.48 -1.50 0.55
N GLY A 44 2.85 -0.50 -0.25
CA GLY A 44 3.16 0.84 0.26
C GLY A 44 1.98 1.53 0.93
N ILE A 45 0.79 1.38 0.36
CA ILE A 45 -0.42 1.91 0.97
C ILE A 45 -0.73 1.18 2.29
N ILE A 46 -0.62 -0.15 2.31
CA ILE A 46 -0.86 -0.96 3.51
C ILE A 46 0.11 -0.59 4.62
N ASP A 47 1.41 -0.49 4.32
CA ASP A 47 2.44 -0.17 5.31
C ASP A 47 2.20 1.22 5.93
N GLU A 48 1.82 2.21 5.12
CA GLU A 48 1.58 3.57 5.60
C GLU A 48 0.31 3.62 6.47
N ILE A 49 -0.75 2.89 6.09
CA ILE A 49 -1.96 2.74 6.91
C ILE A 49 -1.62 2.04 8.23
N GLN A 50 -0.90 0.92 8.21
CA GLN A 50 -0.55 0.19 9.43
C GLN A 50 0.32 1.03 10.38
N ALA A 51 1.21 1.86 9.84
CA ALA A 51 2.11 2.67 10.65
C ALA A 51 1.46 3.95 11.21
N ASN A 52 0.52 4.57 10.48
CA ASN A 52 0.05 5.92 10.80
C ASN A 52 -1.48 6.05 10.94
N ALA A 53 -2.27 5.03 10.58
CA ALA A 53 -3.71 5.09 10.78
C ALA A 53 -4.02 4.91 12.28
N VAL A 54 -4.43 6.00 12.91
CA VAL A 54 -4.97 5.97 14.27
C VAL A 54 -6.42 5.49 14.17
N VAL A 55 -6.67 4.25 14.61
CA VAL A 55 -8.03 3.72 14.76
C VAL A 55 -8.49 4.06 16.18
N GLU A 56 -9.21 5.17 16.34
CA GLU A 56 -9.92 5.44 17.60
C GLU A 56 -11.14 4.52 17.69
N THR A 57 -11.03 3.44 18.47
CA THR A 57 -12.19 2.62 18.81
C THR A 57 -13.02 3.38 19.84
N THR A 58 -14.11 4.01 19.42
CA THR A 58 -15.13 4.56 20.32
C THR A 58 -15.92 3.42 20.96
N GLY A 59 -15.29 2.75 21.93
CA GLY A 59 -15.93 1.88 22.92
C GLY A 59 -16.77 0.73 22.36
N GLY A 60 -16.19 -0.49 22.39
CA GLY A 60 -16.95 -1.74 22.42
C GLY A 60 -17.05 -2.46 21.07
N ALA A 61 -16.18 -3.45 20.89
CA ALA A 61 -16.58 -4.67 20.18
C ALA A 61 -15.96 -5.86 20.95
N PRO A 62 -16.75 -6.62 21.72
CA PRO A 62 -16.34 -7.93 22.18
C PRO A 62 -16.32 -8.85 20.95
N ASP A 63 -15.16 -9.40 20.65
CA ASP A 63 -14.88 -10.44 19.65
C ASP A 63 -15.49 -10.25 18.24
N GLY A 64 -14.68 -9.70 17.32
CA GLY A 64 -14.86 -9.89 15.88
C GLY A 64 -15.09 -8.61 15.08
N GLU A 65 -14.17 -8.38 14.13
CA GLU A 65 -14.24 -7.41 13.02
C GLU A 65 -14.37 -5.91 13.35
N HIS A 66 -13.25 -5.20 13.18
CA HIS A 66 -13.22 -3.74 13.16
C HIS A 66 -13.63 -3.23 11.77
N THR A 67 -14.84 -2.69 11.65
CA THR A 67 -15.26 -1.90 10.49
C THR A 67 -15.45 -0.45 10.93
N GLY A 68 -14.57 0.46 10.47
CA GLY A 68 -14.65 1.90 10.74
C GLY A 68 -15.16 2.64 9.51
N LYS A 69 -16.09 3.60 9.68
CA LYS A 69 -16.48 4.52 8.61
C LYS A 69 -15.40 5.59 8.44
N VAL A 70 -14.82 5.66 7.25
CA VAL A 70 -13.98 6.78 6.80
C VAL A 70 -14.92 7.94 6.45
N TYR A 71 -14.79 9.07 7.15
CA TYR A 71 -15.49 10.32 6.83
C TYR A 71 -14.62 11.20 5.93
#